data_AF-A0AAV9ZQ00-F1
#
_entry.id   AF-A0AAV9ZQ00-F1
#
_cell.length_a   1.000
_cell.length_b   1.000
_cell.length_c   1.000
_cell.angle_alpha   90.00
_cell.angle_beta   90.00
_cell.angle_gamma   90.00
#
_symmetry.space_group_name_H-M   'P 1'
#
loop_
_entity.id
_entity.type
_entity.pdbx_description
1 polymer ?
#
loop_
_entity_poly.entity_id
_entity_poly.type
_entity_poly.pdbx_seq_one_letter_code
_entity_poly.pdbx_strand_id
1 'polypeptide(L)'
;MSDACPLPVLHGVSAFGTRLCFYSITKEGLISPEYIAASPLYVTDTAPADRWNYDILAVEEEAELRRIVQVVITECAQLPS
;
A
#
# COMPACT_ATOMS: atom_id res chain seq x y z
N MET A 1 8.26 -12.40 5.01
CA MET A 1 7.57 -11.97 3.77
C MET A 1 7.80 -13.06 2.73
N SER A 2 6.82 -13.38 1.89
CA SER A 2 6.91 -14.53 0.98
C SER A 2 8.07 -14.36 0.00
N ASP A 3 8.89 -15.40 -0.20
CA ASP A 3 9.85 -15.52 -1.31
C ASP A 3 9.18 -15.28 -2.70
N ALA A 4 7.85 -15.22 -2.77
CA ALA A 4 7.09 -14.90 -3.97
C ALA A 4 7.21 -13.44 -4.44
N CYS A 5 7.59 -12.48 -3.59
CA CYS A 5 7.84 -11.10 -4.04
C CYS A 5 9.35 -10.88 -4.26
N PRO A 6 9.81 -10.80 -5.52
CA PRO A 6 11.23 -10.64 -5.80
C PRO A 6 11.76 -9.25 -5.41
N LEU A 7 10.89 -8.23 -5.36
CA LEU A 7 11.22 -6.85 -5.06
C LEU A 7 11.63 -6.65 -3.58
N PRO A 8 12.51 -5.68 -3.27
CA PRO A 8 12.89 -5.36 -1.90
C PRO A 8 11.76 -4.73 -1.08
N VAL A 9 10.82 -4.07 -1.76
CA VAL A 9 9.66 -3.42 -1.17
C VAL A 9 8.40 -3.91 -1.88
N LEU A 10 7.43 -4.38 -1.09
CA LEU A 10 6.09 -4.69 -1.56
C LEU A 10 5.22 -3.45 -1.38
N HIS A 11 4.78 -2.84 -2.48
CA HIS A 11 3.77 -1.79 -2.46
C HIS A 11 2.36 -2.41 -2.41
N GLY A 12 1.53 -1.93 -1.49
CA GLY A 12 0.17 -2.39 -1.28
C GLY A 12 -0.82 -1.24 -1.22
N VAL A 13 -2.07 -1.55 -1.51
CA VAL A 13 -3.20 -0.63 -1.38
C VAL A 13 -4.39 -1.35 -0.77
N SER A 14 -5.04 -0.71 0.19
CA SER A 14 -6.35 -1.09 0.70
C SER A 14 -7.39 -0.12 0.18
N ALA A 15 -8.60 -0.58 -0.10
CA ALA A 15 -9.67 0.23 -0.64
C ALA A 15 -10.93 0.15 0.23
N PHE A 16 -11.57 1.30 0.47
CA PHE A 16 -12.89 1.42 1.09
C PHE A 16 -13.74 2.39 0.26
N GLY A 17 -14.66 1.84 -0.54
CA GLY A 17 -15.36 2.63 -1.55
C GLY A 17 -14.39 3.23 -2.55
N THR A 18 -14.40 4.55 -2.71
CA THR A 18 -13.44 5.27 -3.57
C THR A 18 -12.15 5.65 -2.85
N ARG A 19 -12.09 5.45 -1.53
CA ARG A 19 -10.94 5.83 -0.72
C ARG A 19 -9.86 4.75 -0.73
N LEU A 20 -8.61 5.17 -0.94
CA LEU A 20 -7.43 4.33 -0.94
C LEU A 20 -6.53 4.65 0.25
N CYS A 21 -5.90 3.60 0.79
CA CYS A 21 -4.82 3.67 1.75
C CYS A 21 -3.60 2.94 1.19
N PHE A 22 -2.53 3.67 0.91
CA PHE A 22 -1.28 3.11 0.43
C PHE A 22 -0.39 2.68 1.59
N TYR A 23 0.31 1.57 1.41
CA TYR A 23 1.32 1.09 2.35
C TYR A 23 2.43 0.36 1.61
N SER A 24 3.55 0.16 2.29
CA SER A 24 4.68 -0.60 1.81
C SER A 24 5.20 -1.55 2.88
N ILE A 25 5.73 -2.70 2.47
CA ILE A 25 6.34 -3.67 3.37
C ILE A 25 7.75 -4.02 2.86
N THR A 26 8.78 -3.88 3.70
CA THR A 26 10.15 -4.30 3.35
C THR A 26 10.33 -5.82 3.55
N LYS A 27 11.40 -6.40 3.02
CA LYS A 27 11.70 -7.84 3.21
C LYS A 27 11.79 -8.26 4.68
N GLU A 28 12.24 -7.36 5.55
CA GLU A 28 12.31 -7.54 7.00
C GLU A 28 10.94 -7.51 7.68
N GLY A 29 9.88 -7.20 6.93
CA GLY A 29 8.51 -7.11 7.43
C GLY A 29 8.16 -5.74 8.01
N LEU A 30 8.98 -4.71 7.80
CA LEU A 30 8.67 -3.36 8.26
C LEU A 30 7.56 -2.76 7.40
N ILE A 31 6.44 -2.40 8.02
CA ILE A 31 5.28 -1.80 7.37
C ILE A 31 5.33 -0.28 7.53
N SER A 32 5.10 0.44 6.43
CA SER A 32 4.95 1.90 6.41
C SER A 32 3.70 2.31 5.63
N PRO A 33 2.85 3.21 6.14
CA PRO A 33 2.90 3.77 7.50
C PRO A 33 2.69 2.70 8.58
N GLU A 34 3.15 2.97 9.81
CA GLU A 34 3.20 2.00 10.92
C GLU A 34 1.90 1.20 11.06
N TYR A 35 1.97 -0.10 11.32
CA TYR A 35 0.76 -0.91 11.46
C TYR A 35 -0.12 -0.42 12.62
N ILE A 36 -1.44 -0.37 12.42
CA ILE A 36 -2.38 -0.03 13.50
C ILE A 36 -2.76 -1.32 14.21
N ALA A 37 -2.51 -1.39 15.51
CA ALA A 37 -2.90 -2.55 16.29
C ALA A 37 -4.42 -2.72 16.28
N ALA A 38 -4.89 -3.93 15.96
CA ALA A 38 -6.31 -4.26 16.01
C ALA A 38 -6.84 -4.12 17.45
N SER A 39 -8.04 -3.55 17.59
CA SER A 39 -8.72 -3.51 18.88
C SER A 39 -9.14 -4.92 19.30
N PRO A 40 -8.81 -5.38 20.53
CA PRO A 40 -9.27 -6.67 21.01
C PRO A 40 -10.77 -6.68 21.36
N LEU A 41 -11.41 -5.50 21.45
CA LEU A 41 -12.79 -5.33 21.92
C LEU A 41 -13.77 -4.93 20.81
N TYR A 42 -13.29 -4.45 19.68
CA TYR A 42 -14.11 -3.94 18.60
C TYR A 42 -13.68 -4.55 17.27
N VAL A 43 -14.65 -4.94 16.43
CA VAL A 43 -14.42 -5.29 15.02
C VAL A 43 -14.20 -4.00 14.24
N THR A 44 -13.21 -3.25 14.65
CA THR A 44 -12.82 -2.02 13.99
C THR A 44 -11.30 -2.06 13.90
N ASP A 45 -10.84 -2.50 12.74
CA ASP A 45 -9.53 -2.10 12.23
C ASP A 45 -9.66 -0.61 11.89
N THR A 46 -9.73 0.22 12.93
CA THR A 46 -9.94 1.67 12.79
C THR A 46 -8.63 2.27 12.29
N ALA A 47 -8.42 2.18 10.99
CA ALA A 47 -7.40 2.99 10.37
C ALA A 47 -7.76 4.48 10.52
N PRO A 48 -6.83 5.34 10.99
CA PRO A 48 -7.07 6.77 11.11
C PRO A 48 -7.60 7.33 9.79
N ALA A 49 -8.52 8.28 9.87
CA ALA A 49 -9.12 8.91 8.67
C ALA A 49 -8.05 9.43 7.69
N ASP A 50 -6.94 9.92 8.23
CA ASP A 50 -5.79 10.42 7.47
C ASP A 50 -5.13 9.36 6.56
N ARG A 51 -5.36 8.06 6.80
CA ARG A 51 -4.88 6.97 5.93
C ARG A 51 -5.74 6.74 4.70
N TRP A 52 -6.99 7.18 4.74
CA TRP A 52 -7.97 7.06 3.65
C TRP A 52 -8.12 8.38 2.90
N ASN A 53 -7.01 9.12 2.79
CA ASN A 53 -7.02 10.48 2.27
C ASN A 53 -7.00 10.56 0.74
N TYR A 54 -6.78 9.46 0.03
CA TYR A 54 -6.82 9.42 -1.44
C TYR A 54 -8.17 8.94 -1.93
N ASP A 55 -8.82 9.68 -2.82
CA ASP A 55 -10.03 9.35 -3.55
C ASP A 55 -9.66 9.05 -5.01
N ILE A 56 -9.84 7.80 -5.44
CA ILE A 56 -9.49 7.37 -6.80
C ILE A 56 -10.28 8.10 -7.89
N LEU A 57 -11.39 8.76 -7.55
CA LEU A 57 -12.17 9.55 -8.51
C LEU A 57 -11.61 10.96 -8.72
N ALA A 58 -10.74 11.44 -7.84
CA ALA A 58 -10.03 12.70 -8.02
C ALA A 58 -8.79 12.47 -8.89
N VAL A 59 -8.62 13.28 -9.94
CA VAL A 59 -7.57 13.09 -10.96
C VAL A 59 -6.17 13.14 -10.34
N GLU A 60 -5.95 14.05 -9.41
CA GLU A 60 -4.66 14.23 -8.74
C GLU A 60 -4.32 13.03 -7.83
N GLU A 61 -5.33 12.43 -7.22
CA GLU A 61 -5.16 11.32 -6.28
C GLU A 61 -5.08 9.97 -7.02
N GLU A 62 -5.77 9.85 -8.16
CA GLU A 62 -5.61 8.75 -9.11
C GLU A 62 -4.20 8.69 -9.72
N ALA A 63 -3.60 9.86 -9.96
CA ALA A 63 -2.23 9.94 -10.46
C ALA A 63 -1.22 9.30 -9.49
N GLU A 64 -1.47 9.31 -8.17
CA GLU A 64 -0.62 8.65 -7.18
C GLU A 64 -0.66 7.13 -7.32
N LEU A 65 -1.85 6.55 -7.55
CA LEU A 65 -1.98 5.12 -7.85
C LEU A 65 -1.18 4.76 -9.10
N ARG A 66 -1.31 5.56 -10.18
CA ARG A 66 -0.53 5.35 -11.41
C ARG A 66 0.96 5.44 -11.18
N ARG A 67 1.41 6.40 -10.35
CA ARG A 67 2.83 6.57 -10.00
C ARG A 67 3.38 5.32 -9.32
N ILE A 68 2.66 4.76 -8.35
CA ILE A 68 3.08 3.53 -7.65
C ILE A 68 3.12 2.34 -8.59
N VAL A 69 2.12 2.18 -9.46
CA VAL A 69 2.11 1.12 -10.49
C VAL A 69 3.33 1.24 -11.40
N GLN A 70 3.68 2.45 -11.82
CA GLN A 70 4.85 2.68 -12.67
C GLN A 70 6.17 2.35 -11.96
N VAL A 71 6.28 2.63 -10.65
CA VAL A 71 7.44 2.20 -9.84
C VAL A 71 7.57 0.68 -9.88
N VAL A 72 6.49 -0.05 -9.56
CA VAL A 72 6.49 -1.52 -9.57
C VAL A 72 6.85 -2.09 -10.93
N ILE A 73 6.29 -1.56 -12.02
CA ILE A 73 6.64 -1.98 -13.39
C ILE A 73 8.13 -1.79 -13.67
N THR A 74 8.67 -0.62 -13.29
CA THR A 74 10.07 -0.27 -13.54
C THR A 74 11.03 -1.16 -12.76
N GLU A 75 10.72 -1.44 -11.49
CA GLU A 75 11.52 -2.33 -10.65
C GLU A 75 11.46 -3.78 -11.12
N CYS A 76 10.27 -4.27 -11.50
CA CYS A 76 10.13 -5.60 -12.08
C CYS A 76 10.91 -5.78 -13.37
N ALA A 77 11.00 -4.74 -14.21
CA ALA A 77 11.77 -4.80 -15.46
C ALA A 77 13.28 -4.92 -15.25
N GLN A 78 13.78 -4.62 -14.05
CA GLN A 78 15.20 -4.74 -13.67
C GLN A 78 15.54 -6.10 -13.05
N LEU A 79 14.54 -6.97 -12.85
CA LEU A 79 14.77 -8.29 -12.28
C LEU A 79 15.55 -9.17 -13.27
N PRO A 80 16.47 -10.02 -12.76
CA PRO A 80 17.17 -10.97 -13.61
C PRO A 80 16.17 -11.96 -14.22
N SER A 81 16.36 -12.25 -15.52
CA SER A 81 15.57 -13.20 -16.30
C SER A 81 15.87 -14.66 -15.96
#